data_AF-A0A972M4T5-F1
#
_entry.id   AF-A0A972M4T5-F1
#
_cell.length_a   1.000
_cell.length_b   1.000
_cell.length_c   1.000
_cell.angle_alpha   90.00
_cell.angle_beta   90.00
_cell.angle_gamma   90.00
#
_symmetry.space_group_name_H-M   'P 1'
#
loop_
_entity.id
_entity.type
_entity.pdbx_description
1 polymer ?
#
loop_
_entity_poly.entity_id
_entity_poly.type
_entity_poly.pdbx_seq_one_letter_code
_entity_poly.pdbx_strand_id
1 'polypeptide(L)'
;MERITQPNQITEKTRVIDLIESCPQMEEFFLQRGMYCRTCKGNINCTLRKVSYYYGLLPTENLVEEVRHYFQTHCMKPKLVKGIK
;
A
#
# COMPACT_ATOMS: atom_id res chain seq x y z
N MET A 1 -4.49 2.36 -16.33
CA MET A 1 -4.03 2.32 -14.93
C MET A 1 -3.29 1.01 -14.73
N GLU A 2 -2.08 1.06 -14.19
CA GLU A 2 -1.25 -0.14 -14.01
C GLU A 2 -1.65 -0.85 -12.71
N ARG A 3 -1.93 -2.16 -12.78
CA ARG A 3 -2.23 -2.98 -11.60
C ARG A 3 -0.95 -3.37 -10.88
N ILE A 4 -0.96 -3.22 -9.56
CA ILE A 4 0.14 -3.66 -8.68
C ILE A 4 -0.11 -5.12 -8.34
N THR A 5 0.85 -5.97 -8.69
CA THR A 5 0.76 -7.43 -8.49
C THR A 5 1.86 -7.96 -7.59
N GLN A 6 2.91 -7.16 -7.36
CA GLN A 6 4.08 -7.53 -6.58
C GLN A 6 4.55 -6.35 -5.71
N PRO A 7 5.08 -6.60 -4.50
CA PRO A 7 5.52 -5.55 -3.57
C PRO A 7 6.63 -4.67 -4.14
N ASN A 8 7.54 -5.22 -4.93
CA ASN A 8 8.63 -4.47 -5.56
C ASN A 8 8.16 -3.39 -6.55
N GLN A 9 6.91 -3.45 -7.03
CA GLN A 9 6.31 -2.41 -7.88
C GLN A 9 5.87 -1.19 -7.07
N ILE A 10 5.74 -1.32 -5.74
CA ILE A 10 5.33 -0.25 -4.85
C ILE A 10 6.54 0.66 -4.61
N THR A 11 6.42 1.94 -4.93
CA THR A 11 7.47 2.95 -4.77
C THR A 11 6.89 4.21 -4.12
N GLU A 12 7.73 5.18 -3.78
CA GLU A 12 7.28 6.47 -3.25
C GLU A 12 6.32 7.24 -4.19
N LYS A 13 6.32 6.90 -5.49
CA LYS A 13 5.45 7.50 -6.52
C LYS A 13 4.11 6.78 -6.67
N THR A 14 3.95 5.60 -6.07
CA THR A 14 2.69 4.85 -6.10
C THR A 14 1.59 5.63 -5.39
N ARG A 15 0.39 5.69 -5.99
CA ARG A 15 -0.76 6.37 -5.37
C ARG A 15 -1.54 5.42 -4.47
N VAL A 16 -2.19 5.99 -3.46
CA VAL A 16 -3.07 5.25 -2.55
C VAL A 16 -4.19 4.51 -3.31
N ILE A 17 -4.80 5.14 -4.32
CA ILE A 17 -5.84 4.53 -5.15
C ILE A 17 -5.35 3.28 -5.89
N ASP A 18 -4.13 3.32 -6.43
CA ASP A 18 -3.59 2.20 -7.20
C ASP A 18 -3.38 0.97 -6.30
N LEU A 19 -3.05 1.19 -5.02
CA LEU A 19 -2.94 0.14 -4.01
C LEU A 19 -4.30 -0.43 -3.60
N ILE A 20 -5.29 0.44 -3.35
CA ILE A 20 -6.65 0.03 -2.95
C ILE A 20 -7.35 -0.75 -4.06
N GLU A 21 -7.25 -0.29 -5.32
CA GLU A 21 -7.83 -0.98 -6.46
C GLU A 21 -7.14 -2.32 -6.75
N SER A 22 -5.83 -2.42 -6.47
CA SER A 22 -5.08 -3.68 -6.62
C SER A 22 -5.36 -4.65 -5.46
N CYS A 23 -5.61 -4.13 -4.26
CA CYS A 23 -5.94 -4.91 -3.08
C CYS A 23 -6.84 -4.11 -2.12
N PRO A 24 -8.15 -4.44 -2.03
CA PRO A 24 -9.09 -3.71 -1.18
C PRO A 24 -8.70 -3.66 0.31
N GLN A 25 -7.96 -4.65 0.81
CA GLN A 25 -7.46 -4.67 2.20
C GLN A 25 -6.46 -3.56 2.50
N MET A 26 -5.85 -2.95 1.48
CA MET A 26 -5.00 -1.76 1.66
C MET A 26 -5.81 -0.56 2.18
N GLU A 27 -7.10 -0.49 1.88
CA GLU A 27 -7.96 0.57 2.40
C GLU A 27 -7.94 0.59 3.94
N GLU A 28 -8.01 -0.59 4.56
CA GLU A 28 -7.97 -0.74 6.01
C GLU A 28 -6.65 -0.26 6.61
N PHE A 29 -5.52 -0.59 5.96
CA PHE A 29 -4.19 -0.11 6.38
C PHE A 29 -4.13 1.42 6.46
N PHE A 30 -4.63 2.12 5.43
CA PHE A 30 -4.61 3.58 5.42
C PHE A 30 -5.64 4.20 6.38
N LEU A 31 -6.78 3.54 6.61
CA LEU A 31 -7.79 4.00 7.58
C LEU A 31 -7.31 3.90 9.02
N GLN A 32 -6.77 2.75 9.41
CA GLN A 32 -6.32 2.51 10.79
C GLN A 32 -5.21 3.47 11.22
N ARG A 33 -4.44 3.98 10.26
CA ARG A 33 -3.36 4.94 10.49
C ARG A 33 -3.77 6.40 10.27
N GLY A 34 -5.05 6.67 10.01
CA GLY A 34 -5.56 8.02 9.76
C GLY A 34 -5.03 8.69 8.48
N MET A 35 -4.43 7.91 7.58
CA MET A 35 -3.83 8.38 6.32
C MET A 35 -4.82 8.48 5.16
N TYR A 36 -6.00 7.88 5.34
CA TYR A 36 -7.12 7.92 4.40
C TYR A 36 -8.41 8.09 5.18
N CYS A 37 -9.41 8.72 4.57
CA CYS A 37 -10.74 8.86 5.13
C CYS A 37 -11.77 8.50 4.07
N ARG A 38 -12.64 7.53 4.38
CA ARG A 38 -13.69 7.04 3.47
C ARG A 38 -14.64 8.14 3.02
N THR A 39 -15.00 9.05 3.93
CA THR A 39 -16.02 10.07 3.70
C THR A 39 -15.51 11.21 2.84
N CYS A 40 -14.32 11.75 3.14
CA CYS A 40 -13.75 12.85 2.34
C CYS A 40 -12.89 12.37 1.16
N LYS A 41 -12.59 11.06 1.08
CA LYS A 41 -11.63 10.45 0.14
C LYS A 41 -10.28 11.19 0.10
N GLY A 42 -9.91 11.79 1.24
CA GLY A 42 -8.70 12.58 1.38
C GLY A 42 -7.48 11.73 1.01
N ASN A 43 -6.57 12.32 0.24
CA ASN A 43 -5.31 11.70 -0.19
C ASN A 43 -5.42 10.44 -1.07
N ILE A 44 -6.61 10.03 -1.54
CA ILE A 44 -6.77 8.84 -2.38
C ILE A 44 -5.93 8.91 -3.67
N ASN A 45 -5.81 10.10 -4.26
CA ASN A 45 -5.00 10.35 -5.45
C ASN A 45 -3.56 10.78 -5.13
N CYS A 46 -3.17 10.84 -3.86
CA CYS A 46 -1.81 11.22 -3.46
C CYS A 46 -0.85 10.04 -3.56
N THR A 47 0.41 10.35 -3.84
CA THR A 47 1.51 9.39 -3.81
C THR A 47 1.93 9.09 -2.37
N LEU A 48 2.56 7.94 -2.13
CA LEU A 48 3.11 7.59 -0.83
C LEU A 48 4.10 8.65 -0.32
N ARG A 49 4.87 9.30 -1.21
CA ARG A 49 5.73 10.44 -0.86
C ARG A 49 4.95 11.60 -0.27
N LYS A 50 3.83 11.97 -0.90
CA LYS A 50 3.01 13.10 -0.43
C LYS A 50 2.30 12.76 0.88
N VAL A 51 1.83 11.53 1.02
CA VAL A 51 1.28 11.02 2.28
C VAL A 51 2.34 11.06 3.38
N SER A 52 3.51 10.48 3.14
CA SER A 52 4.66 10.52 4.06
C SER A 52 4.95 11.93 4.57
N TYR A 53 5.06 12.90 3.65
CA TYR A 53 5.31 14.29 4.02
C TYR A 53 4.19 14.91 4.86
N TYR A 54 2.92 14.71 4.47
CA TYR A 54 1.78 15.30 5.16
C TYR A 54 1.63 14.78 6.60
N TYR A 55 2.00 13.53 6.83
CA TYR A 55 1.89 12.87 8.14
C TYR A 55 3.21 12.80 8.91
N GLY A 56 4.29 13.43 8.41
CA GLY A 56 5.59 13.44 9.08
C GLY A 56 6.29 12.06 9.15
N LEU A 57 5.96 11.13 8.25
CA LEU A 57 6.49 9.76 8.21
C LEU A 57 7.80 9.68 7.41
N LEU A 58 8.77 10.49 7.79
CA LEU A 58 10.09 10.53 7.13
C LEU A 58 11.10 9.65 7.89
N PRO A 59 12.00 8.95 7.19
CA PRO A 59 12.17 8.90 5.73
C PRO A 59 11.03 8.15 5.00
N THR A 60 10.70 8.57 3.77
CA THR A 60 9.56 8.03 3.00
C THR A 60 9.69 6.53 2.75
N GLU A 61 10.92 6.05 2.67
CA GLU A 61 11.31 4.66 2.52
C GLU A 61 10.67 3.77 3.61
N ASN A 62 10.56 4.27 4.85
CA ASN A 62 9.93 3.49 5.94
C ASN A 62 8.45 3.22 5.64
N LEU A 63 7.70 4.23 5.22
CA LEU A 63 6.30 4.06 4.83
C LEU A 63 6.18 3.11 3.62
N VAL A 64 7.08 3.24 2.64
CA VAL A 64 7.07 2.37 1.46
C VAL A 64 7.30 0.91 1.86
N GLU A 65 8.27 0.62 2.73
CA GLU A 65 8.54 -0.74 3.21
C GLU A 65 7.37 -1.32 4.02
N GLU A 66 6.73 -0.50 4.87
CA GLU A 66 5.57 -0.95 5.63
C GLU A 66 4.38 -1.28 4.72
N VAL A 67 4.13 -0.45 3.70
CA VAL A 67 3.09 -0.71 2.68
C VAL A 67 3.43 -1.98 1.89
N ARG A 68 4.69 -2.19 1.52
CA ARG A 68 5.17 -3.40 0.85
C ARG A 68 4.92 -4.65 1.69
N HIS A 69 5.30 -4.59 2.96
CA HIS A 69 5.13 -5.70 3.89
C HIS A 69 3.64 -6.03 4.07
N TYR A 70 2.80 -5.02 4.33
CA TYR A 70 1.36 -5.23 4.47
C TYR A 70 0.75 -5.83 3.19
N PHE A 71 1.11 -5.29 2.02
CA PHE A 71 0.65 -5.83 0.73
C PHE A 71 1.08 -7.28 0.54
N GLN A 72 2.32 -7.63 0.86
CA GLN A 72 2.81 -8.99 0.77
C GLN A 72 2.05 -9.94 1.70
N THR A 73 1.78 -9.54 2.94
CA THR A 73 1.14 -10.38 3.95
C THR A 73 -0.35 -10.60 3.68
N HIS A 74 -1.05 -9.55 3.24
CA HIS A 74 -2.52 -9.58 3.13
C HIS A 74 -3.01 -9.76 1.70
N CYS A 75 -2.33 -9.17 0.72
CA CYS A 75 -2.80 -9.13 -0.67
C CYS A 75 -2.23 -10.26 -1.54
N MET A 76 -1.08 -10.84 -1.16
CA MET A 76 -0.50 -11.95 -1.89
C MET A 76 -0.87 -13.28 -1.24
N LYS A 77 -1.48 -14.18 -2.02
CA LYS A 77 -1.67 -15.57 -1.57
C LYS A 77 -0.30 -16.23 -1.36
N PRO A 78 -0.06 -16.92 -0.25
CA PRO A 78 1.14 -17.72 -0.10
C PRO A 78 1.20 -18.72 -1.26
N LYS A 79 2.32 -18.73 -2.00
CA LYS A 79 2.57 -19.77 -2.99
C LYS A 79 2.67 -21.08 -2.23
N LEU A 80 1.66 -21.94 -2.35
CA LEU A 80 1.75 -23.32 -1.90
C LEU A 80 2.96 -23.95 -2.57
N VAL A 81 4.05 -24.12 -1.84
CA VAL A 81 5.17 -24.94 -2.28
C VAL A 81 4.61 -26.35 -2.31
N LYS A 82 4.35 -26.89 -3.51
CA LYS A 82 4.00 -28.30 -3.65
C LYS A 82 5.13 -29.08 -2.99
N GLY A 83 4.82 -29.76 -1.88
CA GLY A 83 5.76 -30.59 -1.16
C GLY A 83 6.51 -31.49 -2.13
N ILE A 84 7.83 -31.45 -2.07
CA ILE A 84 8.68 -32.41 -2.75
C ILE A 84 8.29 -33.78 -2.17
N LYS A 85 7.82 -34.67 -3.06
CA LYS A 85 7.42 -36.03 -2.76
C LYS A 85 8.54 -36.83 -2.11
#